data_AF-A0A928HMG1-F1
#
_entry.id   AF-A0A928HMG1-F1
#
_cell.length_a   1.000
_cell.length_b   1.000
_cell.length_c   1.000
_cell.angle_alpha   90.00
_cell.angle_beta   90.00
_cell.angle_gamma   90.00
#
_symmetry.space_group_name_H-M   'P 1'
#
loop_
_entity.id
_entity.type
_entity.pdbx_description
1 polymer ?
#
loop_
_entity_poly.entity_id
_entity_poly.type
_entity_poly.pdbx_seq_one_letter_code
_entity_poly.pdbx_strand_id
1 'polypeptide(L)'
;MAKNMEYQTNVFTIAHYILLFMVTVTCASIVTWLILDRYNTQKFNSTNITYIMNNDPCVKQTRDAVSRMWSFNQELIPTRYKTIADAYSNDAVLTRITGYCDGVPFMCRAGQLRRTCDPCAIQTGRHHAMEMHIADMIRSNCGYDIYKK
;
A
#
# COMPACT_ATOMS: atom_id res chain seq x y z
N MET A 1 59.85 -35.37 26.66
CA MET A 1 59.75 -33.94 27.03
C MET A 1 58.85 -33.25 26.02
N ALA A 2 57.59 -32.99 26.40
CA ALA A 2 56.61 -32.36 25.54
C ALA A 2 56.98 -30.87 25.38
N LYS A 3 57.15 -30.42 24.13
CA LYS A 3 57.24 -28.99 23.82
C LYS A 3 55.82 -28.43 23.83
N ASN A 4 55.48 -27.67 24.86
CA ASN A 4 54.29 -26.84 24.87
C ASN A 4 54.47 -25.76 23.79
N MET A 5 53.75 -25.89 22.68
CA MET A 5 53.61 -24.79 21.72
C MET A 5 52.61 -23.79 22.31
N GLU A 6 53.11 -22.68 22.86
CA GLU A 6 52.29 -21.53 23.20
C GLU A 6 51.66 -20.96 21.91
N TYR A 7 50.36 -21.21 21.73
CA TYR A 7 49.56 -20.62 20.66
C TYR A 7 49.28 -19.16 21.02
N GLN A 8 50.24 -18.26 20.75
CA GLN A 8 49.98 -16.81 20.80
C GLN A 8 49.05 -16.42 19.65
N THR A 9 47.74 -16.56 19.86
CA THR A 9 46.74 -15.88 19.04
C THR A 9 46.82 -14.39 19.31
N ASN A 10 47.36 -13.65 18.35
CA ASN A 10 47.37 -12.19 18.34
C ASN A 10 45.94 -11.67 18.59
N VAL A 11 45.71 -11.11 19.79
CA VAL A 11 44.43 -10.53 20.23
C VAL A 11 43.90 -9.51 19.22
N PHE A 12 44.81 -8.87 18.48
CA PHE A 12 44.52 -7.92 17.41
C PHE A 12 43.79 -8.56 16.21
N THR A 13 44.13 -9.79 15.85
CA THR A 13 43.53 -10.48 14.70
C THR A 13 42.09 -10.90 15.00
N ILE A 14 41.84 -11.37 16.22
CA ILE A 14 40.50 -11.75 16.69
C ILE A 14 39.57 -10.53 16.73
N ALA A 15 40.05 -9.40 17.27
CA ALA A 15 39.30 -8.15 17.28
C ALA A 15 38.95 -7.66 15.86
N HIS A 16 39.86 -7.85 14.90
CA HIS A 16 39.64 -7.50 13.50
C HIS A 16 38.53 -8.35 12.85
N TYR A 17 38.51 -9.67 13.13
CA TYR A 17 37.45 -10.56 12.64
C TYR A 17 36.08 -10.24 13.25
N ILE A 18 36.04 -9.89 14.55
CA ILE A 18 34.79 -9.51 15.21
C ILE A 18 34.24 -8.19 14.62
N LEU A 19 35.11 -7.20 14.40
CA LEU A 19 34.71 -5.93 13.78
C LEU A 19 34.21 -6.13 12.34
N LEU A 20 34.91 -6.92 11.53
CA LEU A 20 34.47 -7.26 10.17
C LEU A 20 33.12 -7.98 10.19
N PHE A 21 32.94 -8.93 11.11
CA PHE A 21 31.67 -9.64 11.25
C PHE A 21 30.53 -8.67 11.59
N MET A 22 30.72 -7.78 12.56
CA MET A 22 29.70 -6.79 12.95
C MET A 22 29.32 -5.84 11.81
N VAL A 23 30.30 -5.39 11.02
CA VAL A 23 30.06 -4.53 9.84
C VAL A 23 29.29 -5.29 8.75
N THR A 24 29.65 -6.54 8.47
CA THR A 24 28.95 -7.33 7.46
C THR A 24 27.49 -7.63 7.85
N VAL A 25 27.25 -7.97 9.12
CA VAL A 25 25.90 -8.24 9.64
C VAL A 25 25.03 -6.99 9.60
N THR A 26 25.56 -5.83 10.00
CA THR A 26 24.82 -4.57 9.92
C THR A 26 24.51 -4.16 8.47
N CYS A 27 25.48 -4.25 7.55
CA CYS A 27 25.23 -3.99 6.14
C CYS A 27 24.17 -4.92 5.53
N ALA A 28 24.27 -6.23 5.79
CA ALA A 28 23.29 -7.20 5.30
C ALA A 28 21.87 -6.92 5.86
N SER A 29 21.78 -6.51 7.13
CA SER A 29 20.51 -6.19 7.79
C SER A 29 19.85 -4.96 7.15
N ILE A 30 20.62 -3.90 6.87
CA ILE A 30 20.11 -2.68 6.22
C ILE A 30 19.64 -2.97 4.79
N VAL A 31 20.42 -3.73 4.01
CA VAL A 31 20.05 -4.09 2.63
C VAL A 31 18.78 -4.94 2.62
N THR A 32 18.67 -5.91 3.52
CA THR A 32 17.47 -6.76 3.63
C THR A 32 16.25 -5.94 4.03
N TRP A 33 16.40 -5.01 4.97
CA TRP A 33 15.33 -4.10 5.39
C TRP A 33 14.87 -3.19 4.24
N LEU A 34 15.79 -2.62 3.47
CA LEU A 34 15.47 -1.80 2.29
C LEU A 34 14.75 -2.59 1.19
N ILE A 35 15.11 -3.86 0.98
CA ILE A 35 14.43 -4.73 0.01
C ILE A 35 13.01 -5.05 0.50
N LEU A 36 12.85 -5.39 1.78
CA LEU A 36 11.54 -5.65 2.37
C LEU A 36 10.63 -4.41 2.34
N ASP A 37 11.17 -3.23 2.63
CA ASP A 37 10.44 -1.96 2.57
C ASP A 37 9.96 -1.64 1.14
N ARG A 38 10.83 -1.88 0.14
CA ARG A 38 10.45 -1.76 -1.28
C ARG A 38 9.43 -2.80 -1.76
N TYR A 39 9.42 -3.99 -1.16
CA TYR A 39 8.40 -5.01 -1.45
C TYR A 39 7.06 -4.71 -0.76
N ASN A 40 7.10 -4.06 0.41
CA ASN A 40 5.90 -3.63 1.13
C ASN A 40 5.26 -2.37 0.55
N THR A 41 6.01 -1.57 -0.22
CA THR A 41 5.43 -0.59 -1.13
C THR A 41 4.85 -1.33 -2.35
N GLN A 42 3.79 -2.09 -2.13
CA GLN A 42 2.91 -2.54 -3.20
C GLN A 42 2.45 -1.28 -3.94
N LYS A 43 3.00 -1.05 -5.14
CA LYS A 43 2.41 -0.13 -6.09
C LYS A 43 0.98 -0.60 -6.29
N PHE A 44 0.03 0.14 -5.73
CA PHE A 44 -1.38 -0.14 -5.89
C PHE A 44 -1.70 -0.11 -7.37
N ASN A 45 -1.84 -1.29 -7.96
CA ASN A 45 -2.24 -1.45 -9.35
C ASN A 45 -3.76 -1.27 -9.37
N SER A 46 -4.23 -0.01 -9.28
CA SER A 46 -5.63 0.34 -9.47
C SER A 46 -5.96 0.04 -10.93
N THR A 47 -6.35 -1.20 -11.22
CA THR A 47 -6.92 -1.55 -12.52
C THR A 47 -8.11 -0.63 -12.76
N ASN A 48 -8.06 0.15 -13.85
CA ASN A 48 -9.15 1.03 -14.25
C ASN A 48 -10.45 0.23 -14.31
N ILE A 49 -11.42 0.59 -13.48
CA ILE A 49 -12.74 -0.04 -13.46
C ILE A 49 -13.50 0.51 -14.66
N THR A 50 -13.86 -0.37 -15.60
CA THR A 50 -14.73 0.00 -16.72
C THR A 50 -16.15 0.18 -16.17
N TYR A 51 -16.73 1.37 -16.33
CA TYR A 51 -18.07 1.65 -15.79
C TYR A 51 -19.11 0.79 -16.52
N ILE A 52 -19.57 -0.31 -15.91
CA ILE A 52 -20.68 -1.10 -16.46
C ILE A 52 -21.91 -0.19 -16.41
N MET A 53 -22.58 -0.04 -17.55
CA MET A 53 -23.77 0.80 -17.66
C MET A 53 -24.79 0.40 -16.58
N ASN A 54 -25.26 1.41 -15.84
CA ASN A 54 -26.13 1.32 -14.65
C ASN A 54 -27.56 0.81 -14.93
N ASN A 55 -27.77 0.18 -16.10
CA ASN A 55 -29.06 -0.27 -16.60
C ASN A 55 -29.38 -1.71 -16.19
N ASP A 56 -28.37 -2.48 -15.74
CA ASP A 56 -28.58 -3.84 -15.22
C ASP A 56 -29.13 -3.78 -13.77
N PRO A 57 -30.28 -4.43 -13.48
CA PRO A 57 -30.84 -4.47 -12.13
C PRO A 57 -29.89 -5.06 -11.07
N CYS A 58 -29.11 -6.08 -11.43
CA CYS A 58 -28.13 -6.72 -10.53
C CYS A 58 -26.99 -5.76 -10.16
N VAL A 59 -26.47 -5.04 -11.15
CA VAL A 59 -25.41 -4.04 -10.95
C VAL A 59 -25.91 -2.91 -10.04
N LYS A 60 -27.11 -2.39 -10.31
CA LYS A 60 -27.74 -1.34 -9.52
C LYS A 60 -27.98 -1.79 -8.07
N GLN A 61 -28.55 -2.98 -7.87
CA GLN A 61 -28.81 -3.53 -6.54
C GLN A 61 -27.51 -3.74 -5.74
N THR A 62 -26.48 -4.27 -6.40
CA THR A 62 -25.17 -4.50 -5.77
C THR A 62 -24.51 -3.19 -5.37
N ARG A 63 -24.52 -2.20 -6.26
CA ARG A 63 -24.02 -0.85 -5.98
C ARG A 63 -24.73 -0.20 -4.80
N ASP A 64 -26.06 -0.30 -4.76
CA ASP A 64 -26.86 0.27 -3.68
C ASP A 64 -26.58 -0.44 -2.34
N ALA A 65 -26.46 -1.77 -2.36
CA ALA A 65 -26.14 -2.56 -1.17
C ALA A 65 -24.77 -2.21 -0.60
N VAL A 66 -23.73 -2.16 -1.44
CA VAL A 66 -22.38 -1.78 -1.01
C VAL A 66 -22.36 -0.33 -0.53
N SER A 67 -23.00 0.60 -1.24
CA SER A 67 -23.08 2.01 -0.82
C SER A 67 -23.76 2.16 0.54
N ARG A 68 -24.86 1.44 0.81
CA ARG A 68 -25.52 1.42 2.13
C ARG A 68 -24.60 0.83 3.20
N MET A 69 -23.84 -0.21 2.89
CA MET A 69 -22.86 -0.78 3.81
C MET A 69 -21.80 0.25 4.20
N TRP A 70 -21.25 0.98 3.22
CA TRP A 70 -20.25 2.02 3.48
C TRP A 70 -20.80 3.22 4.26
N SER A 71 -22.09 3.53 4.12
CA SER A 71 -22.73 4.67 4.80
C SER A 71 -23.21 4.34 6.21
N PHE A 72 -23.78 3.15 6.43
CA PHE A 72 -24.50 2.81 7.66
C PHE A 72 -23.86 1.66 8.46
N ASN A 73 -23.17 0.73 7.81
CA ASN A 73 -22.65 -0.50 8.44
C ASN A 73 -21.14 -0.65 8.21
N GLN A 74 -20.35 0.32 8.68
CA GLN A 74 -18.91 0.33 8.43
C GLN A 74 -18.16 -0.87 9.02
N GLU A 75 -18.71 -1.50 10.04
CA GLU A 75 -18.17 -2.72 10.66
C GLU A 75 -18.19 -3.92 9.70
N LEU A 76 -19.20 -3.99 8.82
CA LEU A 76 -19.36 -5.08 7.86
C LEU A 76 -18.46 -4.95 6.62
N ILE A 77 -17.78 -3.80 6.44
CA ILE A 77 -16.89 -3.60 5.30
C ILE A 77 -15.66 -4.51 5.47
N PRO A 78 -15.36 -5.37 4.49
CA PRO A 78 -14.20 -6.24 4.54
C PRO A 78 -12.90 -5.45 4.74
N THR A 79 -11.98 -5.97 5.58
CA THR A 79 -10.72 -5.31 5.95
C THR A 79 -9.91 -4.89 4.73
N ARG A 80 -9.90 -5.70 3.66
CA ARG A 80 -9.22 -5.40 2.39
C ARG A 80 -9.60 -4.03 1.81
N TYR A 81 -10.86 -3.61 1.88
CA TYR A 81 -11.27 -2.33 1.30
C TYR A 81 -10.98 -1.15 2.24
N LYS A 82 -10.98 -1.40 3.56
CA LYS A 82 -10.50 -0.40 4.54
C LYS A 82 -9.02 -0.09 4.33
N THR A 83 -8.20 -1.13 4.16
CA THR A 83 -6.76 -0.95 3.88
C THR A 83 -6.50 -0.28 2.55
N ILE A 84 -7.32 -0.50 1.52
CA ILE A 84 -7.25 0.24 0.24
C ILE A 84 -7.53 1.73 0.46
N ALA A 85 -8.59 2.07 1.21
CA ALA A 85 -8.94 3.46 1.48
C ALA A 85 -7.81 4.19 2.22
N ASP A 86 -7.23 3.52 3.24
CA ASP A 86 -6.12 4.07 4.01
C ASP A 86 -4.87 4.20 3.14
N ALA A 87 -4.51 3.16 2.38
CA ALA A 87 -3.33 3.16 1.51
C ALA A 87 -3.39 4.30 0.47
N TYR A 88 -4.54 4.51 -0.17
CA TYR A 88 -4.72 5.58 -1.15
C TYR A 88 -4.37 6.96 -0.59
N SER A 89 -4.78 7.25 0.65
CA SER A 89 -4.48 8.54 1.29
C SER A 89 -3.01 8.67 1.71
N ASN A 90 -2.34 7.53 1.95
CA ASN A 90 -0.93 7.45 2.33
C ASN A 90 -0.01 7.25 1.13
N ASP A 91 -0.53 7.12 -0.09
CA ASP A 91 0.30 6.95 -1.27
C ASP A 91 1.06 8.24 -1.61
N ALA A 92 2.32 8.06 -1.99
CA ALA A 92 3.14 9.13 -2.52
C ALA A 92 2.60 9.52 -3.91
N VAL A 93 2.38 10.81 -4.08
CA VAL A 93 1.96 11.40 -5.34
C VAL A 93 3.09 11.22 -6.37
N LEU A 94 2.81 10.53 -7.48
CA LEU A 94 3.83 10.22 -8.49
C LEU A 94 4.18 11.42 -9.38
N THR A 95 3.18 12.25 -9.66
CA THR A 95 3.26 13.42 -10.54
C THR A 95 2.53 14.57 -9.87
N ARG A 96 2.86 15.83 -10.19
CA ARG A 96 2.13 16.97 -9.64
C ARG A 96 0.62 16.82 -9.87
N ILE A 97 -0.17 16.97 -8.80
CA ILE A 97 -1.64 16.96 -8.84
C ILE A 97 -2.12 18.33 -8.37
N THR A 98 -3.10 18.89 -9.04
CA THR A 98 -3.79 20.12 -8.63
C THR A 98 -5.30 19.88 -8.73
N GLY A 99 -6.06 20.42 -7.80
CA GLY A 99 -7.50 20.24 -7.78
C GLY A 99 -8.20 21.18 -6.81
N TYR A 100 -9.49 20.91 -6.63
CA TYR A 100 -10.34 21.60 -5.67
C TYR A 100 -11.06 20.56 -4.83
N CYS A 101 -11.04 20.75 -3.51
CA CYS A 101 -11.80 19.95 -2.54
C CYS A 101 -12.73 20.90 -1.80
N ASP A 102 -14.04 20.76 -1.97
CA ASP A 102 -15.06 21.61 -1.33
C ASP A 102 -14.78 23.13 -1.46
N GLY A 103 -14.30 23.56 -2.64
CA GLY A 103 -13.95 24.94 -2.93
C GLY A 103 -12.55 25.37 -2.50
N VAL A 104 -11.80 24.51 -1.79
CA VAL A 104 -10.41 24.76 -1.40
C VAL A 104 -9.47 24.28 -2.52
N PRO A 105 -8.73 25.20 -3.19
CA PRO A 105 -7.71 24.79 -4.15
C PRO A 105 -6.56 24.10 -3.42
N PHE A 106 -6.04 23.02 -4.02
CA PHE A 106 -4.89 22.32 -3.49
C PHE A 106 -3.89 21.95 -4.58
N MET A 107 -2.65 21.72 -4.15
CA MET A 107 -1.57 21.27 -5.01
C MET A 107 -0.67 20.28 -4.25
N CYS A 108 -0.56 19.08 -4.81
CA CYS A 108 0.36 18.05 -4.37
C CYS A 108 1.57 17.99 -5.32
N ARG A 109 2.78 17.99 -4.74
CA ARG A 109 4.02 17.75 -5.48
C ARG A 109 4.32 16.26 -5.52
N ALA A 110 5.13 15.87 -6.51
CA ALA A 110 5.64 14.50 -6.57
C ALA A 110 6.42 14.17 -5.30
N GLY A 111 6.21 12.97 -4.74
CA GLY A 111 6.83 12.49 -3.50
C GLY A 111 6.10 12.90 -2.21
N GLN A 112 5.14 13.82 -2.25
CA GLN A 112 4.31 14.13 -1.06
C GLN A 112 3.23 13.07 -0.86
N LEU A 113 2.87 12.79 0.39
CA LEU A 113 1.73 11.93 0.71
C LEU A 113 0.44 12.67 0.37
N ARG A 114 -0.52 12.01 -0.30
CA ARG A 114 -1.80 12.61 -0.68
C ARG A 114 -2.50 13.29 0.51
N ARG A 115 -2.58 12.63 1.67
CA ARG A 115 -3.21 13.16 2.89
C ARG A 115 -2.62 14.48 3.39
N THR A 116 -1.38 14.81 3.01
CA THR A 116 -0.69 16.03 3.49
C THR A 116 -0.95 17.25 2.60
N CYS A 117 -1.45 17.05 1.38
CA CYS A 117 -1.59 18.09 0.38
C CYS A 117 -2.98 18.17 -0.24
N ASP A 118 -3.73 17.08 -0.26
CA ASP A 118 -5.12 17.02 -0.73
C ASP A 118 -6.07 16.91 0.48
N PRO A 119 -6.85 17.96 0.78
CA PRO A 119 -7.79 17.96 1.91
C PRO A 119 -8.88 16.88 1.81
N CYS A 120 -9.19 16.42 0.59
CA CYS A 120 -10.18 15.37 0.33
C CYS A 120 -9.56 13.98 0.24
N ALA A 121 -8.24 13.81 0.41
CA ALA A 121 -7.54 12.55 0.12
C ALA A 121 -8.16 11.33 0.80
N ILE A 122 -8.61 11.48 2.06
CA ILE A 122 -9.26 10.40 2.83
C ILE A 122 -10.63 10.06 2.22
N GLN A 123 -11.44 11.08 1.92
CA GLN A 123 -12.75 10.91 1.30
C GLN A 123 -12.63 10.28 -0.10
N THR A 124 -11.68 10.74 -0.90
CA THR A 124 -11.38 10.20 -2.23
C THR A 124 -10.87 8.76 -2.15
N GLY A 125 -10.00 8.45 -1.19
CA GLY A 125 -9.55 7.07 -0.94
C GLY A 125 -10.69 6.14 -0.54
N ARG A 126 -11.60 6.61 0.32
CA ARG A 126 -12.82 5.89 0.69
C ARG A 126 -13.72 5.65 -0.51
N HIS A 127 -13.93 6.65 -1.36
CA HIS A 127 -14.71 6.52 -2.58
C HIS A 127 -14.08 5.49 -3.54
N HIS A 128 -12.77 5.57 -3.75
CA HIS A 128 -12.03 4.63 -4.58
C HIS A 128 -12.16 3.19 -4.07
N ALA A 129 -11.98 2.97 -2.77
CA ALA A 129 -12.15 1.65 -2.16
C ALA A 129 -13.59 1.13 -2.29
N MET A 130 -14.59 2.01 -2.17
CA MET A 130 -15.99 1.66 -2.37
C MET A 130 -16.25 1.23 -3.81
N GLU A 131 -15.70 1.92 -4.81
CA GLU A 131 -15.83 1.53 -6.22
C GLU A 131 -15.18 0.17 -6.49
N MET A 132 -14.00 -0.10 -5.92
CA MET A 132 -13.37 -1.41 -6.02
C MET A 132 -14.22 -2.51 -5.36
N HIS A 133 -14.84 -2.21 -4.21
CA HIS A 133 -15.74 -3.15 -3.54
C HIS A 133 -16.99 -3.44 -4.39
N ILE A 134 -17.60 -2.41 -4.97
CA ILE A 134 -18.74 -2.55 -5.89
C ILE A 134 -18.33 -3.42 -7.08
N ALA A 135 -17.15 -3.17 -7.65
CA ALA A 135 -16.64 -3.91 -8.78
C ALA A 135 -16.46 -5.40 -8.46
N ASP A 136 -15.78 -5.74 -7.37
CA ASP A 136 -15.58 -7.12 -6.96
C ASP A 136 -16.91 -7.84 -6.68
N MET A 137 -17.89 -7.14 -6.07
CA MET A 137 -19.22 -7.69 -5.79
C MET A 137 -20.08 -7.89 -7.04
N ILE A 138 -19.98 -6.99 -8.03
CA ILE A 138 -20.65 -7.17 -9.32
C ILE A 138 -20.06 -8.39 -10.04
N ARG A 139 -18.74 -8.56 -9.99
CA ARG A 139 -18.09 -9.73 -10.58
C ARG A 139 -18.55 -11.04 -9.92
N SER A 140 -18.66 -11.07 -8.60
CA SER A 140 -19.10 -12.26 -7.87
C SER A 140 -20.58 -12.57 -8.06
N ASN A 141 -21.44 -11.54 -8.04
CA ASN A 141 -22.90 -11.73 -7.95
C ASN A 141 -23.59 -11.67 -9.31
N CYS A 142 -23.07 -10.87 -10.24
CA CYS A 142 -23.67 -10.65 -11.55
C CYS A 142 -22.89 -11.32 -12.70
N GLY A 143 -21.73 -11.92 -12.41
CA GLY A 143 -20.94 -12.67 -13.40
C GLY A 143 -20.22 -11.81 -14.45
N TYR A 144 -20.13 -10.49 -14.24
CA TYR A 144 -19.42 -9.58 -15.16
C TYR A 144 -17.93 -9.49 -14.85
N ASP A 145 -17.08 -9.63 -15.86
CA ASP A 145 -15.65 -9.31 -15.70
C ASP A 145 -15.38 -7.86 -16.11
N ILE A 146 -15.34 -6.99 -15.12
CA ILE A 146 -15.26 -5.54 -15.27
C ILE A 146 -13.84 -5.04 -15.58
N TYR A 147 -12.87 -5.96 -15.50
CA TYR A 147 -11.45 -5.69 -15.71
C TYR A 147 -10.98 -6.05 -17.12
N LYS A 148 -11.88 -6.53 -18.00
CA LYS A 148 -11.56 -6.75 -19.41
C LYS A 148 -11.42 -5.40 -20.12
N LYS A 149 -10.17 -5.09 -20.48
CA LYS A 149 -9.82 -4.07 -21.48
C LYS A 149 -10.31 -4.46 -22.86
#